data_AF-A0A3M1ZBZ1-F1
#
_entry.id   AF-A0A3M1ZBZ1-F1
#
_cell.length_a   1.000
_cell.length_b   1.000
_cell.length_c   1.000
_cell.angle_alpha   90.00
_cell.angle_beta   90.00
_cell.angle_gamma   90.00
#
_symmetry.space_group_name_H-M   'P 1'
#
loop_
_entity.id
_entity.type
_entity.pdbx_description
1 polymer ?
#
loop_
_entity_poly.entity_id
_entity_poly.type
_entity_poly.pdbx_seq_one_letter_code
_entity_poly.pdbx_strand_id
1 'polypeptide(L)'
;MSEQQRPYKRDLYRFPWSSNDNPIGWLEITDKCNIYCRGCYRINGLAGHKTLEQIKEEIDLLQEWRNCDNISIAGGEPLIHPNILDIISYIRERGMKPHVLTNGVALERNPDLLKDLKRAGAAGLTFHVDSEQNRPHWKNKTEIELNELRLKYARMVAEVGGLFVNFGMT
;
A
#
# COMPACT_ATOMS: atom_id res chain seq x y z
N MET A 1 2.64 30.55 -28.35
CA MET A 1 1.26 30.03 -28.40
C MET A 1 0.79 29.90 -26.97
N SER A 2 -0.24 30.66 -26.59
CA SER A 2 -0.75 30.68 -25.21
C SER A 2 -1.08 29.26 -24.76
N GLU A 3 -0.69 28.95 -23.54
CA GLU A 3 -1.00 27.71 -22.81
C GLU A 3 -2.52 27.60 -22.67
N GLN A 4 -3.19 27.11 -23.72
CA GLN A 4 -4.60 26.78 -23.65
C GLN A 4 -4.73 25.65 -22.65
N GLN A 5 -5.30 25.98 -21.51
CA GLN A 5 -5.56 25.09 -20.39
C GLN A 5 -6.24 23.82 -20.91
N ARG A 6 -5.49 22.72 -20.99
CA ARG A 6 -6.04 21.45 -21.47
C ARG A 6 -7.19 21.07 -20.53
N PRO A 7 -8.36 20.65 -21.04
CA PRO A 7 -9.45 20.17 -20.20
C PRO A 7 -8.95 19.03 -19.30
N TYR A 8 -9.37 18.99 -18.03
CA TYR A 8 -8.99 17.88 -17.17
C TYR A 8 -9.58 16.60 -17.77
N LYS A 9 -8.78 15.53 -17.81
CA LYS A 9 -9.20 14.22 -18.36
C LYS A 9 -10.51 13.68 -17.77
N ARG A 10 -10.84 14.06 -16.52
CA ARG A 10 -12.08 13.67 -15.84
C ARG A 10 -13.32 14.26 -16.51
N ASP A 11 -13.15 15.37 -17.23
CA ASP A 11 -14.18 16.13 -17.94
C ASP A 11 -14.30 15.70 -19.41
N LEU A 12 -13.42 14.80 -19.88
CA LEU A 12 -13.48 14.26 -21.24
C LEU A 12 -14.49 13.11 -21.34
N TYR A 13 -15.09 12.95 -22.52
CA TYR A 13 -15.96 11.80 -22.82
C TYR A 13 -15.18 10.49 -22.62
N ARG A 14 -15.71 9.61 -21.75
CA ARG A 14 -15.05 8.34 -21.42
C ARG A 14 -15.43 7.27 -22.42
N PHE A 15 -14.47 6.86 -23.24
CA PHE A 15 -14.62 5.64 -24.03
C PHE A 15 -14.61 4.41 -23.09
N PRO A 16 -15.40 3.36 -23.38
CA PRO A 16 -15.23 2.09 -22.70
C PRO A 16 -13.78 1.62 -22.91
N TRP A 17 -13.10 1.26 -21.82
CA TRP A 17 -11.70 0.81 -21.82
C TRP A 17 -10.64 1.88 -22.14
N SER A 18 -10.88 3.13 -21.73
CA SER A 18 -9.84 4.16 -21.83
C SER A 18 -8.60 3.78 -20.99
N SER A 19 -7.40 4.01 -21.53
CA SER A 19 -6.12 3.74 -20.82
C SER A 19 -6.00 4.50 -19.49
N ASN A 20 -6.74 5.60 -19.37
CA ASN A 20 -6.67 6.52 -18.26
C ASN A 20 -7.63 6.13 -17.13
N ASP A 21 -8.68 5.35 -17.40
CA ASP A 21 -9.65 4.88 -16.38
C ASP A 21 -9.19 3.58 -15.70
N ASN A 22 -7.99 3.59 -15.11
CA ASN A 22 -7.60 2.55 -14.17
C ASN A 22 -7.84 3.03 -12.74
N PRO A 23 -8.75 2.38 -11.99
CA PRO A 23 -9.06 2.81 -10.63
C PRO A 23 -7.90 2.62 -9.64
N ILE A 24 -6.91 1.77 -9.94
CA ILE A 24 -5.83 1.39 -9.01
C ILE A 24 -4.47 1.85 -9.56
N GLY A 25 -3.82 2.80 -8.89
CA GLY A 25 -2.40 3.06 -9.06
C GLY A 25 -1.55 2.12 -8.19
N TRP A 26 -0.39 1.69 -8.70
CA TRP A 26 0.56 0.86 -7.95
C TRP A 26 1.83 1.67 -7.70
N LEU A 27 2.23 1.79 -6.44
CA LEU A 27 3.35 2.63 -6.00
C LEU A 27 4.28 1.82 -5.12
N GLU A 28 5.52 1.67 -5.54
CA GLU A 28 6.55 0.93 -4.79
C GLU A 28 7.50 1.91 -4.12
N ILE A 29 7.42 2.03 -2.80
CA ILE A 29 8.14 3.07 -2.05
C ILE A 29 9.50 2.60 -1.53
N THR A 30 9.74 1.29 -1.54
CA THR A 30 11.00 0.70 -1.08
C THR A 30 11.17 -0.72 -1.62
N ASP A 31 12.40 -1.19 -1.71
CA ASP A 31 12.72 -2.61 -1.89
C ASP A 31 13.24 -3.29 -0.61
N LYS A 32 13.28 -2.57 0.51
CA LYS A 32 13.64 -3.12 1.82
C LYS A 32 12.47 -3.87 2.42
N CYS A 33 12.74 -5.04 2.98
CA CYS A 33 11.77 -5.86 3.69
C CYS A 33 12.37 -6.40 5.00
N ASN A 34 11.53 -6.52 6.03
CA ASN A 34 11.89 -7.02 7.36
C ASN A 34 11.62 -8.53 7.55
N ILE A 35 11.12 -9.22 6.52
CA ILE A 35 11.01 -10.69 6.46
C ILE A 35 11.50 -11.20 5.10
N TYR A 36 11.79 -12.49 5.04
CA TYR A 36 12.13 -13.18 3.79
C TYR A 36 10.97 -14.08 3.36
N CYS A 37 10.65 -14.11 2.07
CA CYS A 37 9.65 -15.02 1.50
C CYS A 37 10.30 -15.81 0.37
N ARG A 38 10.08 -17.13 0.31
CA ARG A 38 10.66 -17.97 -0.75
C ARG A 38 10.22 -17.55 -2.16
N GLY A 39 8.95 -17.16 -2.29
CA GLY A 39 8.37 -16.68 -3.56
C GLY A 39 8.59 -15.19 -3.84
N CYS A 40 9.46 -14.49 -3.10
CA CYS A 40 9.72 -13.07 -3.35
C CYS A 40 10.50 -12.88 -4.66
N TYR A 41 9.97 -12.05 -5.56
CA TYR A 41 10.65 -11.71 -6.82
C TYR A 41 11.70 -10.60 -6.69
N ARG A 42 11.91 -10.03 -5.48
CA ARG A 42 12.83 -8.92 -5.25
C ARG A 42 14.13 -9.34 -4.58
N ILE A 43 15.19 -8.61 -4.93
CA ILE A 43 16.42 -8.53 -4.13
C ILE A 43 16.18 -7.50 -3.03
N ASN A 44 16.30 -7.91 -1.78
CA ASN A 44 16.04 -7.04 -0.62
C ASN A 44 17.13 -5.97 -0.48
N GLY A 45 16.73 -4.69 -0.56
CA GLY A 45 17.60 -3.55 -0.25
C GLY A 45 18.65 -3.20 -1.31
N LEU A 46 18.40 -3.50 -2.59
CA LEU A 46 19.29 -3.13 -3.70
C LEU A 46 19.41 -1.60 -3.86
N ALA A 47 18.29 -0.90 -3.86
CA ALA A 47 18.18 0.56 -3.97
C ALA A 47 17.75 1.23 -2.64
N GLY A 48 17.01 0.53 -1.78
CA GLY A 48 16.61 1.01 -0.47
C GLY A 48 15.23 1.66 -0.41
N HIS A 49 15.11 2.72 0.39
CA HIS A 49 13.90 3.54 0.47
C HIS A 49 13.99 4.64 -0.58
N LYS A 50 12.91 4.87 -1.34
CA LYS A 50 12.82 6.08 -2.15
C LYS A 50 12.73 7.29 -1.21
N THR A 51 13.20 8.46 -1.65
CA THR A 51 12.96 9.68 -0.90
C THR A 51 11.49 10.06 -0.97
N LEU A 52 11.02 10.87 -0.02
CA LEU A 52 9.65 11.37 -0.03
C LEU A 52 9.37 12.15 -1.33
N GLU A 53 10.35 12.92 -1.82
CA GLU A 53 10.26 13.71 -3.05
C GLU A 53 10.04 12.83 -4.28
N GLN A 54 10.83 11.76 -4.44
CA GLN A 54 10.66 10.80 -5.55
C GLN A 54 9.27 10.16 -5.54
N ILE A 55 8.78 9.81 -4.36
CA ILE A 55 7.45 9.20 -4.20
C ILE A 55 6.35 10.22 -4.56
N LYS A 56 6.51 11.47 -4.13
CA LYS A 56 5.59 12.56 -4.46
C LYS A 56 5.50 12.81 -5.97
N GLU A 57 6.64 12.84 -6.66
CA GLU A 57 6.72 12.95 -8.12
C GLU A 57 6.00 11.79 -8.82
N GLU A 58 6.18 10.54 -8.37
CA GLU A 58 5.49 9.38 -8.94
C GLU A 58 3.96 9.44 -8.73
N ILE A 59 3.51 9.92 -7.58
CA ILE A 59 2.08 10.09 -7.28
C ILE A 59 1.47 11.19 -8.17
N ASP A 60 2.15 12.32 -8.31
CA ASP A 60 1.71 13.43 -9.17
C ASP A 60 1.65 12.99 -10.64
N LEU A 61 2.65 12.23 -11.10
CA LEU A 61 2.64 11.62 -12.43
C LEU A 61 1.47 10.65 -12.61
N LEU A 62 1.24 9.74 -11.66
CA LEU A 62 0.09 8.83 -11.72
C LEU A 62 -1.24 9.61 -11.81
N GLN A 63 -1.38 10.69 -11.04
CA GLN A 63 -2.56 11.54 -11.04
C GLN A 63 -2.69 12.37 -12.32
N GLU A 64 -1.59 12.78 -12.96
CA GLU A 64 -1.60 13.48 -14.24
C GLU A 64 -2.10 12.56 -15.36
N TRP A 65 -1.62 11.32 -15.41
CA TRP A 65 -1.88 10.41 -16.53
C TRP A 65 -3.11 9.51 -16.33
N ARG A 66 -3.48 9.15 -15.10
CA ARG A 66 -4.58 8.20 -14.80
C ARG A 66 -5.64 8.73 -13.82
N ASN A 67 -6.89 8.30 -14.00
CA ASN A 67 -8.02 8.54 -13.10
C ASN A 67 -8.02 7.51 -11.96
N CYS A 68 -6.96 7.51 -11.14
CA CYS A 68 -6.86 6.61 -10.00
C CYS A 68 -7.89 7.00 -8.92
N ASP A 69 -8.66 6.03 -8.43
CA ASP A 69 -9.49 6.18 -7.23
C ASP A 69 -8.67 5.82 -5.98
N ASN A 70 -7.77 4.86 -6.10
CA ASN A 70 -6.89 4.42 -5.02
C ASN A 70 -5.44 4.23 -5.48
N ILE A 71 -4.52 4.33 -4.53
CA ILE A 71 -3.09 4.03 -4.70
C ILE A 71 -2.74 2.88 -3.75
N SER A 72 -2.35 1.75 -4.33
CA SER A 72 -1.78 0.61 -3.63
C SER A 72 -0.30 0.87 -3.35
N ILE A 73 0.03 1.09 -2.08
CA ILE A 73 1.36 1.33 -1.57
C ILE A 73 1.98 -0.04 -1.27
N ALA A 74 3.01 -0.40 -2.04
CA ALA A 74 3.67 -1.69 -2.06
C ALA A 74 5.21 -1.54 -2.10
N GLY A 75 5.92 -2.61 -2.44
CA GLY A 75 7.38 -2.65 -2.54
C GLY A 75 7.96 -3.91 -1.88
N GLY A 76 8.94 -3.71 -1.00
CA GLY A 76 9.35 -4.67 0.02
C GLY A 76 8.30 -4.70 1.14
N GLU A 77 8.59 -4.08 2.28
CA GLU A 77 7.60 -3.85 3.34
C GLU A 77 7.35 -2.34 3.51
N PRO A 78 6.20 -1.79 3.07
CA PRO A 78 5.92 -0.38 3.17
C PRO A 78 5.92 0.19 4.59
N LEU A 79 5.48 -0.59 5.60
CA LEU A 79 5.37 -0.09 6.97
C LEU A 79 6.71 0.12 7.68
N ILE A 80 7.84 -0.26 7.07
CA ILE A 80 9.18 0.10 7.60
C ILE A 80 9.72 1.40 6.99
N HIS A 81 9.01 2.01 6.04
CA HIS A 81 9.44 3.26 5.42
C HIS A 81 9.32 4.42 6.41
N PRO A 82 10.37 5.25 6.61
CA PRO A 82 10.37 6.30 7.64
C PRO A 82 9.27 7.36 7.42
N ASN A 83 8.90 7.63 6.17
CA ASN A 83 7.87 8.62 5.80
C ASN A 83 6.50 8.01 5.45
N ILE A 84 6.17 6.81 5.93
CA ILE A 84 4.91 6.14 5.54
C ILE A 84 3.66 6.99 5.81
N LEU A 85 3.63 7.71 6.93
CA LEU A 85 2.50 8.59 7.28
C LEU A 85 2.39 9.81 6.35
N ASP A 86 3.53 10.41 5.97
CA ASP A 86 3.57 11.54 5.05
C ASP A 86 3.11 11.12 3.64
N ILE A 87 3.52 9.93 3.18
CA ILE A 87 3.14 9.38 1.88
C ILE A 87 1.62 9.17 1.82
N ILE A 88 1.04 8.55 2.86
CA ILE A 88 -0.40 8.32 2.97
C ILE A 88 -1.17 9.64 2.96
N SER A 89 -0.72 10.61 3.77
CA SER A 89 -1.35 11.93 3.85
C SER A 89 -1.32 12.64 2.49
N TYR A 90 -0.19 12.59 1.80
CA TYR A 90 -0.02 13.20 0.48
C TYR A 90 -0.92 12.58 -0.61
N ILE A 91 -1.12 11.26 -0.59
CA ILE A 91 -2.09 10.58 -1.48
C ILE A 91 -3.51 11.04 -1.14
N ARG A 92 -3.85 11.14 0.15
CA ARG A 92 -5.19 11.54 0.60
C ARG A 92 -5.53 12.97 0.22
N GLU A 93 -4.58 13.90 0.34
CA GLU A 93 -4.71 15.31 -0.06
C GLU A 93 -5.05 15.48 -1.55
N ARG A 94 -4.66 14.52 -2.39
CA ARG A 94 -4.98 14.47 -3.83
C ARG A 94 -6.36 13.91 -4.14
N GLY A 95 -7.13 13.56 -3.12
CA GLY A 95 -8.45 12.97 -3.26
C GLY A 95 -8.44 11.48 -3.64
N MET A 96 -7.28 10.82 -3.59
CA MET A 96 -7.16 9.37 -3.81
C MET A 96 -7.20 8.61 -2.47
N LYS A 97 -7.54 7.33 -2.52
CA LYS A 97 -7.59 6.43 -1.36
C LYS A 97 -6.25 5.70 -1.19
N PRO A 98 -5.45 6.00 -0.15
CA PRO A 98 -4.22 5.26 0.13
C PRO A 98 -4.56 3.87 0.67
N HIS A 99 -4.00 2.82 0.06
CA HIS A 99 -4.20 1.43 0.47
C HIS A 99 -2.84 0.77 0.68
N VAL A 100 -2.58 0.25 1.88
CA VAL A 100 -1.26 -0.31 2.22
C VAL A 100 -1.25 -1.82 2.05
N LEU A 101 -0.29 -2.35 1.29
CA LEU A 101 0.01 -3.78 1.22
C LEU A 101 1.13 -4.08 2.20
N THR A 102 0.90 -4.96 3.18
CA THR A 102 1.85 -5.18 4.28
C THR A 102 1.90 -6.65 4.71
N ASN A 103 3.03 -7.05 5.27
CA ASN A 103 3.19 -8.30 5.99
C ASN A 103 2.70 -8.23 7.46
N GLY A 104 2.40 -7.03 7.97
CA GLY A 104 1.82 -6.78 9.30
C GLY A 104 2.79 -6.82 10.48
N VAL A 105 4.05 -7.23 10.30
CA VAL A 105 5.02 -7.39 11.41
C VAL A 105 5.29 -6.08 12.15
N ALA A 106 5.28 -4.94 11.43
CA ALA A 106 5.45 -3.63 12.06
C ALA A 106 4.30 -3.29 13.03
N LEU A 107 3.07 -3.71 12.71
CA LEU A 107 1.89 -3.51 13.56
C LEU A 107 1.90 -4.40 14.80
N GLU A 108 2.51 -5.59 14.73
CA GLU A 108 2.70 -6.42 15.93
C GLU A 108 3.64 -5.76 16.95
N ARG A 109 4.64 -5.02 16.47
CA ARG A 109 5.62 -4.32 17.31
C ARG A 109 5.10 -2.98 17.83
N ASN A 110 4.29 -2.29 17.02
CA ASN A 110 3.67 -1.02 17.35
C ASN A 110 2.20 -1.00 16.90
N PRO A 111 1.26 -1.50 17.73
CA PRO A 111 -0.16 -1.51 17.39
C PRO A 111 -0.76 -0.12 17.16
N ASP A 112 -0.22 0.94 17.79
CA ASP A 112 -0.72 2.31 17.63
C ASP A 112 -0.43 2.87 16.22
N LEU A 113 0.54 2.31 15.50
CA LEU A 113 0.81 2.67 14.10
C LEU A 113 -0.45 2.53 13.24
N LEU A 114 -1.33 1.56 13.50
CA LEU A 114 -2.56 1.41 12.73
C LEU A 114 -3.50 2.61 12.90
N LYS A 115 -3.60 3.16 14.11
CA LYS A 115 -4.37 4.39 14.37
C LYS A 115 -3.72 5.57 13.66
N ASP A 116 -2.40 5.63 13.61
CA ASP A 116 -1.65 6.70 12.96
C ASP A 116 -1.86 6.66 11.44
N LEU A 117 -1.81 5.47 10.82
CA LEU A 117 -2.13 5.25 9.41
C LEU A 117 -3.56 5.72 9.08
N LYS A 118 -4.53 5.38 9.94
CA LYS A 118 -5.91 5.86 9.80
C LYS A 118 -6.00 7.38 9.89
N ARG A 119 -5.34 8.01 10.87
CA ARG A 119 -5.33 9.48 11.03
C ARG A 119 -4.68 10.19 9.84
N ALA A 120 -3.64 9.60 9.26
CA ALA A 120 -3.02 10.07 8.02
C ALA A 120 -3.95 9.93 6.79
N GLY A 121 -5.02 9.14 6.88
CA GLY A 121 -6.03 9.00 5.84
C GLY A 121 -5.94 7.71 5.03
N ALA A 122 -5.28 6.67 5.54
CA ALA A 122 -5.32 5.34 4.94
C ALA A 122 -6.79 4.87 4.84
N ALA A 123 -7.15 4.30 3.70
CA ALA A 123 -8.47 3.75 3.47
C ALA A 123 -8.58 2.30 3.96
N GLY A 124 -7.47 1.56 3.96
CA GLY A 124 -7.43 0.17 4.39
C GLY A 124 -6.06 -0.46 4.22
N LEU A 125 -6.00 -1.76 4.52
CA LEU A 125 -4.79 -2.57 4.39
C LEU A 125 -5.10 -3.92 3.75
N THR A 126 -4.15 -4.43 2.96
CA THR A 126 -4.10 -5.83 2.56
C THR A 126 -2.92 -6.50 3.25
N PHE A 127 -3.22 -7.52 4.05
CA PHE A 127 -2.20 -8.34 4.68
C PHE A 127 -1.82 -9.49 3.76
N HIS A 128 -0.54 -9.62 3.43
CA HIS A 128 -0.03 -10.84 2.85
C HIS A 128 0.45 -11.73 3.99
N VAL A 129 -0.17 -12.88 4.20
CA VAL A 129 0.22 -13.92 5.17
C VAL A 129 0.22 -15.24 4.42
N ASP A 130 1.33 -15.95 4.45
CA ASP A 130 1.57 -17.17 3.66
C ASP A 130 2.64 -18.05 4.35
N SER A 131 2.56 -19.36 4.15
CA SER A 131 3.40 -20.40 4.75
C SER A 131 4.85 -20.42 4.25
N GLU A 132 5.12 -19.87 3.07
CA GLU A 132 6.46 -19.74 2.49
C GLU A 132 7.19 -18.47 2.97
N GLN A 133 6.66 -17.81 4.00
CA GLN A 133 7.22 -16.61 4.62
C GLN A 133 7.96 -16.96 5.91
N ASN A 134 9.22 -16.53 6.01
CA ASN A 134 10.03 -16.66 7.21
C ASN A 134 9.65 -15.60 8.24
N ARG A 135 8.49 -15.79 8.87
CA ARG A 135 7.91 -14.90 9.86
C ARG A 135 8.46 -15.17 11.26
N PRO A 136 8.67 -14.13 12.09
CA PRO A 136 8.85 -14.32 13.51
C PRO A 136 7.65 -15.07 14.10
N HIS A 137 7.89 -16.08 14.95
CA HIS A 137 6.87 -16.87 15.67
C HIS A 137 5.90 -17.75 14.85
N TRP A 138 5.88 -17.63 13.50
CA TRP A 138 4.98 -18.39 12.62
C TRP A 138 5.74 -19.27 11.61
N LYS A 139 6.88 -19.82 12.00
CA LYS A 139 7.71 -20.68 11.13
C LYS A 139 7.08 -22.06 10.93
N ASN A 140 7.19 -22.60 9.72
CA ASN A 140 6.75 -23.95 9.35
C ASN A 140 5.25 -24.19 9.65
N LYS A 141 4.42 -23.15 9.48
CA LYS A 141 2.98 -23.23 9.68
C LYS A 141 2.28 -23.44 8.35
N THR A 142 1.25 -24.28 8.35
CA THR A 142 0.36 -24.47 7.20
C THR A 142 -0.55 -23.25 7.01
N GLU A 143 -1.15 -23.13 5.81
CA GLU A 143 -2.13 -22.08 5.52
C GLU A 143 -3.30 -22.06 6.52
N ILE A 144 -3.71 -23.23 6.99
CA ILE A 144 -4.81 -23.37 7.97
C ILE A 144 -4.38 -22.83 9.33
N GLU A 145 -3.19 -23.19 9.82
CA GLU A 145 -2.67 -22.67 11.10
C GLU A 145 -2.46 -21.15 11.06
N LEU A 146 -2.07 -20.61 9.90
CA LEU A 146 -1.91 -19.16 9.71
C LEU A 146 -3.23 -18.38 9.77
N ASN A 147 -4.39 -19.05 9.74
CA ASN A 147 -5.67 -18.36 9.96
C ASN A 147 -5.78 -17.74 11.35
N GLU A 148 -5.06 -18.26 12.35
CA GLU A 148 -4.96 -17.61 13.66
C GLU A 148 -4.31 -16.21 13.55
N LEU A 149 -3.24 -16.09 12.75
CA LEU A 149 -2.58 -14.82 12.48
C LEU A 149 -3.47 -13.89 11.64
N ARG A 150 -4.14 -14.42 10.62
CA ARG A 150 -5.09 -13.63 9.80
C ARG A 150 -6.22 -13.08 10.67
N LEU A 151 -6.77 -13.91 11.56
CA LEU A 151 -7.81 -13.49 12.50
C LEU A 151 -7.30 -12.42 13.47
N LYS A 152 -6.07 -12.55 13.98
CA LYS A 152 -5.43 -11.53 14.82
C LYS A 152 -5.37 -10.18 14.09
N TYR A 153 -4.89 -10.14 12.85
CA TYR A 153 -4.84 -8.90 12.07
C TYR A 153 -6.22 -8.35 11.73
N ALA A 154 -7.18 -9.21 11.38
CA ALA A 154 -8.55 -8.79 11.11
C ALA A 154 -9.18 -8.12 12.34
N ARG A 155 -9.01 -8.70 13.54
CA ARG A 155 -9.48 -8.11 14.81
C ARG A 155 -8.82 -6.77 15.10
N MET A 156 -7.50 -6.68 14.94
CA MET A 156 -6.76 -5.44 15.12
C MET A 156 -7.31 -4.30 14.25
N VAL A 157 -7.62 -4.58 12.98
CA VAL A 157 -8.23 -3.57 12.09
C VAL A 157 -9.68 -3.27 12.46
N ALA A 158 -10.46 -4.28 12.82
CA ALA A 158 -11.84 -4.10 13.25
C ALA A 158 -11.96 -3.23 14.51
N GLU A 159 -11.06 -3.40 15.48
CA GLU A 159 -11.01 -2.61 16.73
C GLU A 159 -10.74 -1.12 16.47
N VAL A 160 -9.86 -0.80 15.50
CA VAL A 160 -9.63 0.59 15.08
C VAL A 160 -10.82 1.15 14.28
N GLY A 161 -11.48 0.29 13.50
CA GLY A 161 -12.68 0.61 12.71
C GLY A 161 -12.44 1.60 11.57
N GLY A 162 -13.37 1.67 10.61
CA GLY A 162 -13.31 2.65 9.52
C GLY A 162 -12.18 2.43 8.51
N LEU A 163 -11.56 1.25 8.53
CA LEU A 163 -10.57 0.78 7.56
C LEU A 163 -11.10 -0.51 6.94
N PHE A 164 -10.94 -0.70 5.63
CA PHE A 164 -11.14 -2.01 5.05
C PHE A 164 -9.91 -2.90 5.26
N VAL A 165 -10.14 -4.21 5.34
CA VAL A 165 -9.08 -5.21 5.47
C VAL A 165 -9.28 -6.30 4.44
N ASN A 166 -8.20 -6.63 3.74
CA ASN A 166 -8.13 -7.78 2.84
C ASN A 166 -6.92 -8.65 3.20
N PHE A 167 -6.93 -9.88 2.71
CA PHE A 167 -5.78 -10.78 2.77
C PHE A 167 -5.40 -11.15 1.34
N GLY A 168 -4.13 -10.96 1.00
CA GLY A 168 -3.61 -11.41 -0.29
C GLY A 168 -3.70 -12.94 -0.37
N MET A 169 -4.28 -13.45 -1.45
CA MET A 169 -4.28 -14.88 -1.74
C MET A 169 -2.92 -15.28 -2.33
N THR A 170 -2.43 -16.42 -1.90
CA THR A 170 -1.38 -17.22 -2.55
C THR A 170 -1.96 -18.52 -3.07
#